data_AF-A0AAD8HTS7-F1
#
_entry.id   AF-A0AAD8HTS7-F1
#
_cell.length_a   1.000
_cell.length_b   1.000
_cell.length_c   1.000
_cell.angle_alpha   90.00
_cell.angle_beta   90.00
_cell.angle_gamma   90.00
#
_symmetry.space_group_name_H-M   'P 1'
#
loop_
_entity.id
_entity.type
_entity.pdbx_description
1 polymer ?
#
loop_
_entity_poly.entity_id
_entity_poly.type
_entity_poly.pdbx_seq_one_letter_code
_entity_poly.pdbx_strand_id
1 'polypeptide(L)'
;MAYLHSKVHENDNLDLFAFSDLGATFTLNSEFEAYLFNHLKEGAVVAFNIQTGRGNKAPTVKYLSGCPKQPRGIECGYVVMRHVKEIVMDSEMSFIKKWSAKSRKLSCSRAELDEVRCETAGNIEQFL
;
A
#
# COMPACT_ATOMS: atom_id res chain seq x y z
N MET A 1 -1.42 -14.62 -14.79
CA MET A 1 -0.08 -14.00 -14.71
C MET A 1 0.73 -14.20 -15.99
N ALA A 2 1.01 -15.42 -16.46
CA ALA A 2 1.75 -15.62 -17.72
C ALA A 2 1.08 -14.97 -18.95
N TYR A 3 -0.25 -15.10 -19.09
CA TYR A 3 -1.00 -14.47 -20.18
C TYR A 3 -0.97 -12.93 -20.14
N LEU A 4 -1.12 -12.34 -18.96
CA LEU A 4 -1.07 -10.90 -18.76
C LEU A 4 0.36 -10.35 -19.02
N HIS A 5 1.38 -11.06 -18.54
CA HIS A 5 2.78 -10.74 -18.82
C HIS A 5 3.11 -10.81 -20.32
N SER A 6 2.62 -11.82 -21.05
CA SER A 6 2.81 -11.92 -22.52
C SER A 6 2.18 -10.73 -23.25
N LYS A 7 0.95 -10.38 -22.88
CA LYS A 7 0.21 -9.26 -23.48
C LYS A 7 0.84 -7.89 -23.19
N VAL A 8 1.42 -7.69 -22.01
CA VAL A 8 2.12 -6.44 -21.65
C VAL A 8 3.44 -6.33 -22.43
N HIS A 9 4.13 -7.45 -22.64
CA HIS A 9 5.40 -7.49 -23.37
C HIS A 9 5.22 -7.40 -24.89
N GLU A 10 4.10 -7.87 -25.44
CA GLU A 10 3.76 -7.79 -26.87
C GLU A 10 3.37 -6.39 -27.33
N ASN A 11 2.82 -5.55 -26.45
CA ASN A 11 2.30 -4.23 -26.82
C ASN A 11 3.29 -3.08 -26.56
N ASP A 12 4.55 -3.37 -26.21
CA ASP A 12 5.60 -2.38 -25.86
C ASP A 12 5.15 -1.32 -24.83
N ASN A 13 4.13 -1.67 -24.04
CA ASN A 13 3.49 -0.81 -23.04
C ASN A 13 4.16 -0.96 -21.66
N LEU A 14 5.47 -1.23 -21.65
CA LEU A 14 6.24 -1.36 -20.41
C LEU A 14 6.11 -0.09 -19.55
N ASP A 15 6.01 1.09 -20.17
CA ASP A 15 5.82 2.37 -19.46
C ASP A 15 4.37 2.61 -18.98
N LEU A 16 3.36 1.98 -19.61
CA LEU A 16 1.97 2.12 -19.20
C LEU A 16 1.62 1.24 -17.98
N PHE A 17 2.35 0.13 -17.83
CA PHE A 17 2.18 -0.83 -16.74
C PHE A 17 3.42 -0.93 -15.84
N ALA A 18 4.38 -0.01 -15.98
CA ALA A 18 5.50 0.14 -15.06
C ALA A 18 4.93 0.51 -13.70
N PHE A 19 4.59 -0.53 -12.92
CA PHE A 19 4.34 -0.41 -11.50
C PHE A 19 3.33 0.69 -11.17
N SER A 20 2.09 0.53 -11.66
CA SER A 20 0.89 1.26 -11.21
C SER A 20 1.21 2.36 -10.22
N ASP A 21 1.35 3.60 -10.70
CA ASP A 21 1.31 4.75 -9.81
C ASP A 21 0.08 4.52 -8.92
N LEU A 22 0.33 4.19 -7.65
CA LEU A 22 -0.74 3.96 -6.68
C LEU A 22 -1.64 5.18 -6.66
N GLY A 23 -1.07 6.36 -6.95
CA GLY A 23 -1.82 7.59 -7.07
C GLY A 23 -2.82 7.60 -8.21
N ALA A 24 -2.40 7.18 -9.40
CA ALA A 24 -3.28 7.02 -10.55
C ALA A 24 -4.30 5.89 -10.38
N THR A 25 -3.94 4.81 -9.65
CA THR A 25 -4.81 3.63 -9.46
C THR A 25 -5.88 3.83 -8.40
N PHE A 26 -5.61 4.63 -7.36
CA PHE A 26 -6.56 4.88 -6.27
C PHE A 26 -7.38 6.16 -6.43
N THR A 27 -7.22 6.93 -7.51
CA THR A 27 -7.83 8.28 -7.63
C THR A 27 -7.53 9.06 -6.36
N LEU A 28 -6.26 9.44 -6.15
CA LEU A 28 -5.91 10.33 -5.02
C LEU A 28 -6.80 11.56 -5.14
N ASN A 29 -7.84 11.61 -4.32
CA ASN A 29 -8.71 12.75 -4.27
C ASN A 29 -7.95 13.87 -3.57
N SER A 30 -8.36 15.10 -3.82
CA SER A 30 -7.75 16.28 -3.19
C SER A 30 -7.71 16.20 -1.65
N GLU A 31 -8.60 15.40 -1.06
CA GLU A 31 -8.66 15.15 0.37
C GLU A 31 -7.51 14.26 0.86
N PHE A 32 -7.18 13.19 0.14
CA PHE A 32 -6.05 12.31 0.46
C PHE A 32 -4.71 13.02 0.23
N GLU A 33 -4.59 13.81 -0.83
CA GLU A 33 -3.39 14.65 -1.05
C GLU A 33 -3.20 15.66 0.08
N ALA A 34 -4.28 16.32 0.52
CA ALA A 34 -4.24 17.24 1.65
C ALA A 34 -3.89 16.51 2.96
N TYR A 35 -4.43 15.31 3.18
CA TYR A 35 -4.08 14.46 4.32
C TYR A 35 -2.58 14.13 4.32
N LEU A 36 -2.05 13.65 3.19
CA LEU A 36 -0.65 13.26 3.06
C LEU A 36 0.27 14.47 3.27
N PHE A 37 -0.08 15.61 2.67
CA PHE A 37 0.65 16.87 2.83
C PHE A 37 0.68 17.33 4.29
N ASN A 38 -0.47 17.34 4.97
CA ASN A 38 -0.55 17.75 6.37
C ASN A 38 0.24 16.80 7.27
N HIS A 39 0.13 15.49 7.06
CA HIS A 39 0.85 14.49 7.85
C HIS A 39 2.37 14.60 7.66
N LEU A 40 2.85 14.79 6.42
CA LEU A 40 4.26 15.00 6.12
C LEU A 40 4.77 16.32 6.69
N LYS A 41 3.97 17.39 6.59
CA LYS A 41 4.28 18.71 7.14
C LYS A 41 4.42 18.68 8.65
N GLU A 42 3.50 18.02 9.35
CA GLU A 42 3.57 17.84 10.80
C GLU A 42 4.84 17.07 11.21
N GLY A 43 5.15 15.97 10.51
CA GLY A 43 6.39 15.22 10.72
C GLY A 43 7.64 16.07 10.48
N ALA A 44 7.66 16.89 9.43
CA ALA A 44 8.77 17.77 9.10
C ALA A 44 8.98 18.89 10.13
N VAL A 45 7.89 19.49 10.64
CA VAL A 45 7.94 20.51 11.70
C VAL A 45 8.50 19.91 13.00
N VAL A 46 8.06 18.71 13.36
CA VAL A 46 8.61 18.00 14.53
C VAL A 46 10.10 17.76 14.36
N ALA A 47 10.54 17.24 13.21
CA ALA A 47 11.96 16.99 12.90
C ALA A 47 12.81 18.27 12.97
N PHE A 48 12.33 19.37 12.39
CA PHE A 48 12.99 20.68 12.43
C PHE A 48 13.10 21.25 13.86
N ASN A 49 12.03 21.12 14.66
CA ASN A 49 12.04 21.57 16.04
C ASN A 49 13.08 20.81 16.87
N ILE A 50 13.29 19.51 16.63
CA ILE A 50 14.35 18.75 17.31
C ILE A 50 15.73 19.22 16.85
N GLN A 51 15.94 19.39 15.54
CA GLN A 51 17.22 19.86 14.99
C GLN A 51 17.62 21.22 15.55
N THR A 52 16.64 22.08 15.85
CA THR A 52 16.85 23.40 16.44
C THR A 52 16.81 23.41 17.98
N GLY A 53 16.77 22.24 18.63
CA GLY A 53 16.77 22.10 20.09
C GLY A 53 15.45 22.47 20.78
N ARG A 54 14.36 22.64 20.02
CA ARG A 54 13.00 23.00 20.48
C ARG A 54 12.06 21.80 20.68
N GLY A 55 12.52 20.57 20.47
CA GLY A 55 11.72 19.34 20.58
C GLY A 55 12.38 18.27 21.46
N ASN A 56 11.59 17.55 22.27
CA ASN A 56 12.08 16.66 23.32
C ASN A 56 12.14 15.16 22.95
N LYS A 57 11.61 14.74 21.79
CA LYS A 57 11.65 13.33 21.34
C LYS A 57 11.84 13.23 19.84
N ALA A 58 12.92 12.57 19.42
CA ALA A 58 13.16 12.24 18.01
C ALA A 58 12.05 11.31 17.46
N PRO A 59 11.59 11.50 16.20
CA PRO A 59 10.76 10.52 15.54
C PRO A 59 11.49 9.19 15.52
N THR A 60 10.90 8.18 16.15
CA THR A 60 11.47 6.84 16.19
C THR A 60 10.92 6.04 15.01
N VAL A 61 11.80 5.69 14.07
CA VAL A 61 11.45 4.76 12.98
C VAL A 61 11.21 3.39 13.61
N LYS A 62 9.98 2.90 13.53
CA LYS A 62 9.59 1.58 14.02
C LYS A 62 9.49 0.60 12.85
N TYR A 63 10.39 -0.37 12.81
CA TYR A 63 10.30 -1.47 11.86
C TYR A 63 9.13 -2.38 12.23
N LEU A 64 8.14 -2.48 11.35
CA LEU A 64 7.05 -3.44 11.49
C LEU A 64 7.51 -4.81 11.00
N SER A 65 7.37 -5.81 11.87
CA SER A 65 7.89 -7.14 11.62
C SER A 65 6.84 -8.12 11.08
N GLY A 66 5.56 -7.74 11.14
CA GLY A 66 4.44 -8.53 10.64
C GLY A 66 4.36 -8.46 9.12
N CYS A 67 4.34 -9.63 8.49
CA CYS A 67 4.04 -9.80 7.07
C CYS A 67 3.05 -10.97 6.95
N PRO A 68 1.97 -10.83 6.17
CA PRO A 68 0.95 -11.86 6.04
C PRO A 68 1.55 -13.10 5.38
N LYS A 69 1.23 -14.27 5.92
CA LYS A 69 1.47 -15.51 5.21
C LYS A 69 0.52 -15.59 4.02
N GLN A 70 1.09 -15.82 2.84
CA GLN A 70 0.35 -16.03 1.61
C GLN A 70 -0.16 -17.48 1.58
N PRO A 71 -1.37 -17.76 1.05
CA PRO A 71 -1.86 -19.13 0.90
C PRO A 71 -0.95 -19.97 0.00
N ARG A 72 -0.46 -19.35 -1.07
CA ARG A 72 0.43 -19.93 -2.08
C ARG A 72 1.50 -18.92 -2.50
N GLY A 73 2.49 -19.37 -3.28
CA GLY A 73 3.60 -18.53 -3.76
C GLY A 73 3.32 -17.69 -5.01
N ILE A 74 2.08 -17.67 -5.52
CA ILE A 74 1.73 -16.98 -6.79
C ILE A 74 0.89 -15.71 -6.58
N GLU A 75 0.53 -15.41 -5.33
CA GLU A 75 -0.50 -14.43 -5.00
C GLU A 75 0.11 -13.17 -4.38
N CYS A 76 1.44 -13.04 -4.45
CA CYS A 76 2.18 -11.99 -3.75
C CYS A 76 1.78 -10.58 -4.17
N GLY A 77 1.49 -10.36 -5.46
CA GLY A 77 0.98 -9.07 -5.95
C GLY A 77 -0.34 -8.67 -5.26
N TYR A 78 -1.31 -9.59 -5.17
CA TYR A 78 -2.60 -9.32 -4.52
C TYR A 78 -2.47 -9.08 -3.02
N VAL A 79 -1.52 -9.76 -2.37
CA VAL A 79 -1.23 -9.55 -0.94
C VAL A 79 -0.66 -8.15 -0.70
N VAL A 80 0.20 -7.66 -1.59
CA VAL A 80 0.72 -6.28 -1.57
C VAL A 80 -0.41 -5.28 -1.82
N MET A 81 -1.25 -5.49 -2.84
CA MET A 81 -2.39 -4.61 -3.13
C MET A 81 -3.34 -4.49 -1.94
N ARG A 82 -3.64 -5.61 -1.27
CA ARG A 82 -4.44 -5.62 -0.04
C ARG A 82 -3.77 -4.80 1.07
N HIS A 83 -2.46 -4.95 1.26
CA HIS A 83 -1.71 -4.18 2.27
C HIS A 83 -1.77 -2.69 2.03
N VAL A 84 -1.55 -2.27 0.78
CA VAL A 84 -1.65 -0.86 0.39
C VAL A 84 -3.05 -0.34 0.68
N LYS A 85 -4.10 -1.09 0.29
CA LYS A 85 -5.48 -0.70 0.56
C LYS A 85 -5.76 -0.58 2.07
N GLU A 86 -5.25 -1.50 2.88
CA GLU A 86 -5.36 -1.41 4.34
C GLU A 86 -4.65 -0.16 4.89
N ILE A 87 -3.48 0.23 4.37
CA ILE A 87 -2.76 1.43 4.81
C ILE A 87 -3.52 2.70 4.45
N VAL A 88 -3.96 2.81 3.19
CA VAL A 88 -4.64 4.01 2.68
C VAL A 88 -5.98 4.24 3.37
N MET A 89 -6.70 3.15 3.67
CA MET A 89 -8.02 3.20 4.31
C MET A 89 -7.95 3.22 5.85
N ASP A 90 -6.75 3.16 6.45
CA ASP A 90 -6.59 3.14 7.91
C ASP A 90 -6.68 4.54 8.52
N SER A 91 -7.89 4.97 8.87
CA SER A 91 -8.11 6.24 9.57
C SER A 91 -7.67 6.20 11.05
N GLU A 92 -7.68 5.03 11.68
CA GLU A 92 -7.51 4.86 13.14
C GLU A 92 -6.10 4.42 13.56
N MET A 93 -5.12 4.42 12.65
CA MET A 93 -3.76 3.89 12.89
C MET A 93 -3.76 2.44 13.42
N SER A 94 -4.79 1.68 13.08
CA SER A 94 -5.00 0.29 13.46
C SER A 94 -4.05 -0.66 12.73
N PHE A 95 -3.53 -0.24 11.56
CA PHE A 95 -2.58 -0.97 10.74
C PHE A 95 -1.29 -1.26 11.51
N ILE A 96 -0.72 -0.23 12.13
CA ILE A 96 0.53 -0.35 12.90
C ILE A 96 0.36 -1.37 14.04
N LYS A 97 -0.79 -1.34 14.73
CA LYS A 97 -1.09 -2.28 15.82
C LYS A 97 -1.19 -3.71 15.29
N LYS A 98 -1.94 -3.91 14.20
CA LYS A 98 -2.15 -5.21 13.53
C LYS A 98 -0.84 -5.85 13.03
N TRP A 99 0.05 -5.05 12.45
CA TRP A 99 1.28 -5.52 11.79
C TRP A 99 2.55 -5.37 12.64
N SER A 100 2.44 -4.89 13.88
CA SER A 100 3.59 -4.72 14.78
C SER A 100 4.32 -6.02 15.13
N ALA A 101 3.59 -7.14 15.24
CA ALA A 101 4.12 -8.41 15.69
C ALA A 101 4.18 -9.46 14.56
N LYS A 102 5.26 -10.27 14.54
CA LYS A 102 5.33 -11.49 13.75
C LYS A 102 4.31 -12.51 14.27
N SER A 103 3.17 -12.62 13.60
CA SER A 103 2.15 -13.63 13.93
C SER A 103 1.89 -14.55 12.75
N ARG A 104 2.00 -15.86 12.96
CA ARG A 104 1.58 -16.88 11.96
C ARG A 104 0.08 -16.87 11.68
N LYS A 105 -0.72 -16.19 12.51
CA LYS A 105 -2.16 -16.00 12.33
C LYS A 105 -2.50 -14.86 11.36
N LEU A 106 -1.54 -13.98 11.06
CA LEU A 106 -1.71 -12.99 9.99
C LEU A 106 -1.51 -13.73 8.66
N SER A 107 -2.59 -14.24 8.11
CA SER A 107 -2.61 -14.88 6.79
C SER A 107 -3.67 -14.20 5.95
N CYS A 108 -3.36 -13.90 4.69
CA CYS A 108 -4.42 -13.56 3.74
C CYS A 108 -5.13 -14.86 3.37
N SER A 109 -6.43 -14.93 3.57
CA SER A 109 -7.24 -16.03 3.06
C SER A 109 -7.45 -15.89 1.55
N ARG A 110 -7.80 -16.99 0.89
CA ARG A 110 -8.08 -16.97 -0.55
C ARG A 110 -9.28 -16.07 -0.87
N ALA A 111 -10.32 -16.09 -0.05
CA ALA A 111 -11.51 -15.27 -0.23
C ALA A 111 -11.18 -13.78 -0.20
N GLU A 112 -10.39 -13.33 0.78
CA GLU A 112 -9.93 -11.94 0.86
C GLU A 112 -9.09 -11.52 -0.34
N LEU A 113 -8.30 -12.44 -0.90
CA LEU A 113 -7.52 -12.16 -2.12
C LEU A 113 -8.39 -12.17 -3.38
N ASP A 114 -9.44 -12.99 -3.41
CA ASP A 114 -10.39 -13.04 -4.52
C ASP A 114 -11.23 -11.76 -4.60
N GLU A 115 -11.55 -11.12 -3.46
CA GLU A 115 -12.15 -9.77 -3.45
C GLU A 115 -11.26 -8.74 -4.16
N VAL A 116 -9.97 -8.69 -3.79
CA VAL A 116 -9.00 -7.79 -4.42
C VAL A 116 -8.81 -8.11 -5.90
N ARG A 117 -8.85 -9.40 -6.28
CA ARG A 117 -8.80 -9.81 -7.70
C ARG A 117 -9.99 -9.29 -8.49
N CYS A 118 -11.20 -9.47 -7.97
CA CYS A 118 -12.42 -9.04 -8.66
C CYS A 118 -12.48 -7.52 -8.77
N GLU A 119 -12.13 -6.79 -7.71
CA GLU A 119 -12.06 -5.33 -7.73
C GLU A 119 -11.02 -4.83 -8.75
N THR A 120 -9.82 -5.43 -8.75
CA THR A 120 -8.77 -5.06 -9.71
C THR A 120 -9.20 -5.35 -11.14
N ALA A 121 -9.83 -6.51 -11.38
CA ALA A 121 -10.35 -6.87 -12.71
C ALA A 121 -11.42 -5.88 -13.18
N GLY A 122 -12.38 -5.54 -12.31
CA GLY A 122 -13.42 -4.54 -12.63
C GLY A 122 -12.84 -3.16 -12.93
N ASN A 123 -11.80 -2.74 -12.20
CA ASN A 123 -11.11 -1.48 -12.49
C ASN A 123 -10.41 -1.52 -13.85
N ILE A 124 -9.74 -2.63 -14.19
CA ILE A 124 -9.07 -2.77 -15.50
C ILE A 124 -10.09 -2.75 -16.64
N GLU A 125 -11.23 -3.43 -16.48
CA GLU A 125 -12.30 -3.45 -17.48
C GLU A 125 -12.88 -2.06 -17.78
N GLN A 126 -12.81 -1.10 -16.85
CA GLN A 126 -13.24 0.29 -17.11
C GLN A 126 -12.31 1.03 -18.09
N PHE A 127 -11.09 0.54 -18.33
CA PHE A 127 -10.10 1.16 -19.19
C PHE A 127 -9.88 0.42 -20.52
N LEU A 128 -10.63 -0.67 -20.77
CA LEU A 128 -10.62 -1.44 -22.02
C LEU A 128 -11.83 -1.09 -22.89
#